data_AF-A0A7G6DZ43-F1
#
_entry.id   AF-A0A7G6DZ43-F1
#
_cell.length_a   1.000
_cell.length_b   1.000
_cell.length_c   1.000
_cell.angle_alpha   90.00
_cell.angle_beta   90.00
_cell.angle_gamma   90.00
#
_symmetry.space_group_name_H-M   'P 1'
#
loop_
_entity.id
_entity.type
_entity.pdbx_description
1 polymer ?
#
loop_
_entity_poly.entity_id
_entity_poly.type
_entity_poly.pdbx_seq_one_letter_code
_entity_poly.pdbx_strand_id
1 'polypeptide(L)' 'MAKLEFQLFCTPKKKRCVCCDLVGLVEARLILWDKDRILGDLELCNTCAEGWKKALQLEMVHEEWDFKKGG' A
#
# COMPACT_ATOMS: atom_id res chain seq x y z
N MET A 1 -9.29 -2.28 -14.31
CA MET A 1 -9.32 -3.07 -13.06
C MET A 1 -8.04 -2.72 -12.36
N ALA A 2 -8.15 -2.22 -11.13
CA ALA A 2 -6.99 -1.76 -10.41
C ALA A 2 -6.09 -2.95 -10.03
N LYS A 3 -4.79 -2.84 -10.26
CA LYS A 3 -3.79 -3.84 -9.88
C LYS A 3 -2.79 -3.19 -8.93
N LEU A 4 -2.38 -3.95 -7.93
CA LEU A 4 -1.31 -3.55 -7.01
C LEU A 4 -0.04 -4.33 -7.32
N GLU A 5 1.10 -3.65 -7.28
CA GLU A 5 2.42 -4.23 -7.51
C GLU A 5 3.39 -3.81 -6.40
N PHE A 6 4.14 -4.77 -5.85
CA PHE A 6 5.21 -4.49 -4.91
C PHE A 6 6.58 -4.48 -5.59
N GLN A 7 7.36 -3.46 -5.28
CA GLN A 7 8.76 -3.35 -5.68
C GLN A 7 9.62 -3.10 -4.44
N LEU A 8 10.82 -3.67 -4.42
CA LEU A 8 11.82 -3.38 -3.40
C LEU A 8 12.79 -2.32 -3.91
N PHE A 9 13.16 -1.38 -3.05
CA PHE A 9 14.22 -0.43 -3.39
C PHE A 9 15.58 -1.11 -3.32
N CYS A 10 16.37 -1.00 -4.39
CA CYS A 10 17.76 -1.49 -4.39
C CYS A 10 18.64 -0.77 -3.34
N THR A 11 18.28 0.45 -2.96
CA THR A 11 18.96 1.22 -1.92
C THR A 11 17.91 1.86 -1.02
N PRO A 12 17.58 1.22 0.12
CA PRO A 12 16.67 1.78 1.10
C PRO A 12 17.15 3.14 1.63
N LYS A 13 16.20 4.05 1.88
CA LYS A 13 16.51 5.39 2.39
C LYS A 13 15.80 5.64 3.71
N LYS A 14 16.49 6.33 4.64
CA LYS A 14 15.86 6.79 5.87
C LYS A 14 14.97 8.00 5.57
N LYS A 15 13.66 7.81 5.61
CA LYS A 15 12.65 8.85 5.37
C LYS A 15 11.34 8.51 6.07
N ARG A 16 10.34 9.39 5.94
CA ARG A 16 8.99 9.14 6.48
C ARG A 16 8.29 8.06 5.64
N CYS A 17 7.75 7.04 6.31
CA CYS A 17 6.86 6.05 5.69
C CYS A 17 5.52 6.70 5.36
N VAL A 18 5.00 6.50 4.14
CA VAL A 18 3.71 7.11 3.72
C VAL A 18 2.51 6.48 4.44
N CYS A 19 2.65 5.26 4.96
CA CYS A 19 1.54 4.55 5.60
C CYS A 19 1.39 4.83 7.11
N CYS A 20 2.49 4.89 7.85
CA CYS A 20 2.46 5.05 9.32
C CYS A 20 3.03 6.38 9.80
N ASP A 21 3.50 7.23 8.89
CA ASP A 21 4.13 8.53 9.17
C ASP A 21 5.36 8.51 10.09
N LEU A 22 5.86 7.34 10.45
CA LEU A 22 7.10 7.18 11.21
C LEU A 22 8.32 7.34 10.30
N VAL A 23 9.36 7.99 10.83
CA VAL A 23 10.66 8.08 10.17
C VAL A 23 11.42 6.78 10.40
N GLY A 24 11.77 6.09 9.32
CA GLY A 24 12.46 4.80 9.37
C GLY A 24 13.13 4.48 8.05
N LEU A 25 13.61 3.26 7.92
CA LEU A 25 14.12 2.76 6.65
C LEU A 25 12.93 2.43 5.74
N VAL A 26 12.87 3.09 4.57
CA VAL A 26 11.88 2.82 3.55
C VAL A 26 12.50 1.93 2.49
N GLU A 27 11.93 0.74 2.33
CA GLU A 27 12.54 -0.41 1.65
C GLU A 27 11.66 -0.94 0.52
N ALA A 28 10.36 -0.61 0.50
CA ALA A 28 9.43 -1.07 -0.51
C ALA A 28 8.59 0.07 -1.08
N ARG A 29 8.11 -0.15 -2.30
CA ARG A 29 7.11 0.68 -2.99
C ARG A 29 5.93 -0.20 -3.37
N LEU A 30 4.72 0.25 -3.04
CA LEU A 30 3.46 -0.33 -3.48
C LEU A 30 2.88 0.57 -4.58
N ILE A 31 2.74 0.05 -5.79
CA ILE A 31 2.28 0.80 -6.96
C ILE A 31 0.84 0.41 -7.28
N LEU A 32 -0.02 1.42 -7.45
CA LEU A 32 -1.39 1.26 -7.93
C LEU A 32 -1.44 1.51 -9.44
N TRP A 33 -1.89 0.50 -10.17
CA TRP A 33 -2.11 0.54 -11.60
C TRP A 33 -3.61 0.53 -11.91
N ASP A 34 -4.04 1.23 -12.96
CA ASP A 34 -5.29 0.94 -13.67
C ASP A 34 -4.99 0.77 -15.16
N LYS A 35 -5.26 -0.45 -15.65
CA LYS A 35 -4.82 -0.90 -16.98
C LYS A 35 -3.30 -0.72 -17.08
N ASP A 36 -2.84 0.11 -18.00
CA ASP A 36 -1.41 0.36 -18.26
C ASP A 36 -0.91 1.69 -17.68
N ARG A 37 -1.67 2.32 -16.78
CA ARG A 37 -1.33 3.61 -16.17
C ARG A 37 -1.07 3.45 -14.68
N ILE A 38 0.02 4.07 -14.22
CA ILE A 38 0.29 4.26 -12.80
C ILE A 38 -0.63 5.36 -12.29
N LEU A 39 -1.46 5.04 -11.30
CA LEU A 39 -2.31 6.01 -10.61
C LEU A 39 -1.60 6.63 -9.40
N GLY A 40 -0.65 5.90 -8.80
CA GLY A 40 0.17 6.40 -7.70
C GLY A 40 1.00 5.30 -7.05
N ASP A 41 1.80 5.69 -6.07
CA ASP A 41 2.62 4.79 -5.29
C ASP A 41 2.69 5.18 -3.80
N LEU A 42 2.93 4.18 -2.96
CA LEU A 42 3.21 4.35 -1.54
C LEU A 42 4.60 3.81 -1.23
N GLU A 43 5.44 4.64 -0.61
CA GLU A 43 6.76 4.23 -0.16
C GLU A 43 6.70 3.83 1.31
N LEU A 44 7.05 2.57 1.59
CA LEU A 44 6.73 1.89 2.83
C LEU A 44 8.00 1.42 3.57
N CYS A 45 7.97 1.52 4.90
CA CYS A 45 8.89 0.74 5.72
C CYS A 45 8.54 -0.75 5.66
N ASN A 46 9.49 -1.62 6.05
CA ASN A 46 9.29 -3.07 6.02
C ASN A 46 8.00 -3.52 6.76
N THR A 47 7.75 -2.99 7.95
CA THR A 47 6.57 -3.33 8.75
C THR A 47 5.26 -3.04 8.01
N CYS A 48 5.14 -1.87 7.38
CA CYS A 48 3.96 -1.51 6.61
C CYS A 48 3.87 -2.32 5.31
N ALA A 49 4.98 -2.58 4.64
CA ALA A 49 5.00 -3.37 3.41
C ALA A 49 4.49 -4.80 3.66
N GLU A 50 4.96 -5.46 4.73
CA GLU A 50 4.48 -6.77 5.14
C GLU A 50 3.01 -6.76 5.57
N GLY A 51 2.57 -5.69 6.25
CA GLY A 51 1.15 -5.50 6.60
C GLY A 51 0.25 -5.46 5.36
N TRP A 52 0.64 -4.71 4.33
CA TRP A 52 -0.09 -4.64 3.06
C TRP A 52 -0.08 -5.97 2.31
N LYS A 53 1.05 -6.69 2.26
CA LYS A 53 1.11 -8.02 1.62
C LYS A 53 0.10 -8.99 2.24
N LYS A 54 0.01 -9.00 3.58
CA LYS A 54 -0.97 -9.82 4.30
C LYS A 54 -2.40 -9.36 4.04
N ALA A 55 -2.66 -8.04 4.10
CA ALA A 55 -3.98 -7.49 3.87
C ALA A 55 -4.53 -7.82 2.47
N LEU A 56 -3.67 -7.82 1.45
CA LEU A 56 -4.06 -8.12 0.07
C LEU A 56 -4.26 -9.62 -0.20
N GLN A 57 -3.72 -10.49 0.66
CA GLN A 57 -4.01 -11.93 0.62
C GLN A 57 -5.35 -12.26 1.28
N LEU A 58 -5.91 -11.35 2.08
CA LEU A 58 -7.24 -11.52 2.64
C LEU A 58 -8.26 -11.17 1.55
N GLU A 59 -8.73 -12.18 0.81
CA GLU A 59 -9.84 -12.05 -0.15
C GLU A 59 -11.19 -11.77 0.52
N MET A 60 -11.23 -11.75 1.85
CA MET A 60 -12.46 -11.70 2.61
C MET A 60 -12.74 -10.28 3.10
N VAL A 61 -13.58 -9.57 2.35
CA VAL A 61 -14.29 -8.40 2.89
C VAL A 61 -15.21 -8.93 4.00
N HIS A 62 -14.78 -8.77 5.25
CA HIS A 62 -15.58 -9.20 6.40
C HIS A 62 -16.89 -8.41 6.51
N GLU A 63 -16.85 -7.12 6.16
CA GLU A 63 -18.00 -6.23 6.21
C GLU A 63 -17.76 -5.04 5.26
N GLU A 64 -18.70 -4.76 4.37
CA GLU A 64 -18.65 -3.61 3.46
C GLU A 64 -19.57 -2.51 4.01
N TRP A 65 -19.00 -1.33 4.23
CA TRP A 65 -19.76 -0.18 4.73
C TRP A 65 -20.22 0.70 3.56
N ASP A 66 -21.54 0.74 3.34
CA ASP A 66 -22.14 1.66 2.38
C ASP A 66 -22.46 3.02 3.05
N PHE A 67 -21.55 3.98 2.87
CA PHE A 67 -21.71 5.34 3.39
C PHE A 67 -22.80 6.14 2.66
N LYS A 68 -23.46 5.61 1.62
CA LYS A 68 -24.55 6.29 0.92
C LYS A 68 -25.88 6.32 1.68
N LYS A 69 -25.96 5.71 2.86
CA LYS A 69 -27.16 5.70 3.72
C LYS A 69 -27.01 6.50 5.02
N GLY A 70 -26.06 7.43 5.09
CA GLY A 70 -26.02 8.42 6.17
C GLY A 70 -27.10 9.48 5.95
N GLY A 71 -28.24 9.33 6.64
CA GLY A 71 -29.20 10.41 6.88
C GLY A 71 -28.81 11.23 8.10
#